data_AF-A0A850I4E4-F1
#
_entry.id   AF-A0A850I4E4-F1
#
_cell.length_a   1.000
_cell.length_b   1.000
_cell.length_c   1.000
_cell.angle_alpha   90.00
_cell.angle_beta   90.00
_cell.angle_gamma   90.00
#
_symmetry.space_group_name_H-M   'P 1'
#
loop_
_entity.id
_entity.type
_entity.pdbx_description
1 polymer ?
#
loop_
_entity_poly.entity_id
_entity_poly.type
_entity_poly.pdbx_seq_one_letter_code
_entity_poly.pdbx_strand_id
1 'polypeptide(L)'
;MTSSRASEFALDQPPQISVHEYLTQKARALFGPHPFAAAMSKDQIVSLIPEYLAMSQAFPYLQAGSQKDLVFAAMHSNRDLPRHVELTSVVANFCCWDETGGHSRVLRAANAALPDILATEQFHSNLFRKDASRRLGGAVKPNYSPTTKRYLHSLYAGLSSKDPVVRCAYMVAFELHAAEMIQSLSATVVKTFDVEADDLEYFRVHVVVEDPAEKYHGEMTSRLIGEIVPADSSSRFFDEFDRAYRHSLEWCRDLLAGFSLEGDGAEIRHHGRCHCGSVKFYVRAPRVLSAVRCNCSICQMLKLLHLLVPGDKLGIECGEEFLTSYQFNKNVARHTFCRICGVKPFYRPRSSPSGFSVNIGCLDKRTIESV
;
A
#
# COMPACT_ATOMS: atom_id res chain seq x y z
N MET A 1 -16.70 42.02 -24.42
CA MET A 1 -16.32 41.11 -25.53
C MET A 1 -14.86 40.73 -25.36
N THR A 2 -14.61 39.51 -24.89
CA THR A 2 -13.44 38.66 -25.19
C THR A 2 -13.71 37.34 -24.49
N SER A 3 -14.39 36.46 -25.23
CA SER A 3 -14.67 35.07 -24.87
C SER A 3 -13.33 34.32 -24.79
N SER A 4 -13.02 33.81 -23.60
CA SER A 4 -11.93 32.84 -23.39
C SER A 4 -12.38 31.50 -23.98
N ARG A 5 -11.81 31.13 -25.13
CA ARG A 5 -11.95 29.80 -25.71
C ARG A 5 -11.11 28.83 -24.88
N ALA A 6 -11.78 28.05 -24.04
CA ALA A 6 -11.23 26.80 -23.56
C ALA A 6 -10.86 25.94 -24.78
N SER A 7 -9.62 25.45 -24.80
CA SER A 7 -9.10 24.55 -25.81
C SER A 7 -9.83 23.21 -25.70
N GLU A 8 -10.72 22.92 -26.65
CA GLU A 8 -11.31 21.60 -26.83
C GLU A 8 -10.21 20.59 -27.18
N PHE A 9 -10.00 19.61 -26.30
CA PHE A 9 -9.18 18.44 -26.54
C PHE A 9 -9.81 17.61 -27.67
N ALA A 10 -9.19 17.58 -28.84
CA ALA A 10 -9.55 16.63 -29.90
C ALA A 10 -8.78 15.33 -29.71
N LEU A 11 -9.34 14.42 -28.91
CA LEU A 11 -9.14 12.98 -29.09
C LEU A 11 -10.06 12.58 -30.24
N ASP A 12 -9.53 11.98 -31.31
CA ASP A 12 -10.34 11.56 -32.46
C ASP A 12 -11.50 10.66 -32.01
N GLN A 13 -12.71 11.23 -32.13
CA GLN A 13 -14.01 10.84 -31.56
C GLN A 13 -14.15 10.92 -30.02
N PRO A 14 -15.14 11.68 -29.50
CA PRO A 14 -15.34 11.80 -28.06
C PRO A 14 -15.86 10.47 -27.52
N PRO A 15 -15.29 9.92 -26.44
CA PRO A 15 -16.02 8.92 -25.70
C PRO A 15 -17.21 9.64 -25.02
N GLN A 16 -18.39 9.03 -25.08
CA GLN A 16 -19.66 9.55 -24.52
C GLN A 16 -19.65 9.58 -22.97
N ILE A 17 -18.46 9.54 -22.34
CA ILE A 17 -18.17 9.27 -20.93
C ILE A 17 -17.08 10.21 -20.41
N SER A 18 -17.04 10.44 -19.09
CA SER A 18 -16.06 11.35 -18.46
C SER A 18 -14.61 10.83 -18.56
N VAL A 19 -13.61 11.72 -18.44
CA VAL A 19 -12.18 11.32 -18.40
C VAL A 19 -11.91 10.32 -17.27
N HIS A 20 -12.52 10.54 -16.11
CA HIS A 20 -12.47 9.63 -14.96
C HIS A 20 -12.97 8.23 -15.34
N GLU A 21 -14.12 8.17 -16.00
CA GLU A 21 -14.74 6.91 -16.43
C GLU A 21 -13.92 6.21 -17.52
N TYR A 22 -13.39 6.95 -18.49
CA TYR A 22 -12.47 6.42 -19.49
C TYR A 22 -11.23 5.79 -18.87
N LEU A 23 -10.56 6.49 -17.94
CA LEU A 23 -9.38 5.98 -17.25
C LEU A 23 -9.69 4.75 -16.39
N THR A 24 -10.86 4.72 -15.76
CA THR A 24 -11.34 3.57 -14.97
C THR A 24 -11.55 2.35 -15.87
N GLN A 25 -12.22 2.53 -17.02
CA GLN A 25 -12.41 1.46 -18.01
C GLN A 25 -11.09 0.97 -18.60
N LYS A 26 -10.16 1.89 -18.91
CA LYS A 26 -8.82 1.56 -19.39
C LYS A 26 -8.06 0.73 -18.35
N ALA A 27 -8.05 1.16 -17.08
CA ALA A 27 -7.36 0.45 -16.01
C ALA A 27 -7.90 -0.97 -15.84
N ARG A 28 -9.24 -1.14 -15.84
CA ARG A 28 -9.88 -2.47 -15.79
C ARG A 28 -9.52 -3.34 -16.98
N ALA A 29 -9.51 -2.78 -18.19
CA ALA A 29 -9.15 -3.51 -19.40
C ALA A 29 -7.68 -3.99 -19.38
N LEU A 30 -6.79 -3.16 -18.85
CA LEU A 30 -5.35 -3.45 -18.81
C LEU A 30 -4.96 -4.37 -17.65
N PHE A 31 -5.53 -4.17 -16.47
CA PHE A 31 -5.09 -4.82 -15.24
C PHE A 31 -6.05 -5.88 -14.68
N GLY A 32 -7.24 -6.01 -15.28
CA GLY A 32 -8.30 -6.88 -14.80
C GLY A 32 -9.09 -6.30 -13.62
N PRO A 33 -9.99 -7.10 -13.01
CA PRO A 33 -10.76 -6.66 -11.85
C PRO A 33 -9.86 -6.41 -10.63
N HIS A 34 -10.31 -5.51 -9.75
CA HIS A 34 -9.59 -5.21 -8.52
C HIS A 34 -9.46 -6.47 -7.63
N PRO A 35 -8.29 -6.74 -7.00
CA PRO A 35 -8.06 -7.96 -6.20
C PRO A 35 -9.08 -8.18 -5.07
N PHE A 36 -9.56 -7.11 -4.45
CA PHE A 36 -10.58 -7.20 -3.38
C PHE A 36 -11.99 -7.49 -3.87
N ALA A 37 -12.24 -7.50 -5.18
CA ALA A 37 -13.52 -7.88 -5.76
C ALA A 37 -13.73 -9.41 -5.75
N ALA A 38 -12.64 -10.19 -5.65
CA ALA A 38 -12.72 -11.62 -5.43
C ALA A 38 -13.20 -11.91 -4.01
N ALA A 39 -13.94 -13.02 -3.83
CA ALA A 39 -14.39 -13.44 -2.51
C ALA A 39 -13.18 -13.72 -1.60
N MET A 40 -13.13 -13.05 -0.45
CA MET A 40 -12.11 -13.26 0.57
C MET A 40 -12.68 -14.04 1.75
N SER A 41 -11.89 -14.98 2.26
CA SER A 41 -12.17 -15.64 3.54
C SER A 41 -12.11 -14.63 4.70
N LYS A 42 -12.76 -14.97 5.81
CA LYS A 42 -12.72 -14.15 7.02
C LYS A 42 -11.28 -13.89 7.50
N ASP A 43 -10.40 -14.88 7.43
CA ASP A 43 -9.01 -14.76 7.85
C ASP A 43 -8.19 -13.82 6.95
N GLN A 44 -8.44 -13.84 5.64
CA GLN A 44 -7.85 -12.87 4.71
C GLN A 44 -8.31 -11.45 5.04
N ILE A 45 -9.59 -11.23 5.36
CA ILE A 45 -10.09 -9.91 5.72
C ILE A 45 -9.51 -9.44 7.06
N VAL A 46 -9.49 -10.29 8.09
CA VAL A 46 -8.89 -10.00 9.40
C VAL A 46 -7.44 -9.54 9.24
N SER A 47 -6.71 -10.16 8.32
CA SER A 47 -5.30 -9.88 8.08
C SER A 47 -5.06 -8.68 7.17
N LEU A 48 -5.99 -8.40 6.25
CA LEU A 48 -5.98 -7.23 5.36
C LEU A 48 -6.29 -5.92 6.11
N ILE A 49 -7.25 -5.95 7.04
CA ILE A 49 -7.75 -4.77 7.75
C ILE A 49 -6.64 -3.89 8.37
N PRO A 50 -5.64 -4.44 9.11
CA PRO A 50 -4.54 -3.66 9.65
C PRO A 50 -3.69 -2.94 8.60
N GLU A 51 -3.49 -3.55 7.43
CA GLU A 51 -2.71 -3.00 6.32
C GLU A 51 -3.48 -1.86 5.62
N TYR A 52 -4.77 -2.09 5.38
CA TYR A 52 -5.67 -1.07 4.86
C TYR A 52 -5.74 0.15 5.78
N LEU A 53 -5.90 -0.10 7.10
CA LEU A 53 -5.89 0.96 8.11
C LEU A 53 -4.58 1.73 8.11
N ALA A 54 -3.43 1.06 7.92
CA ALA A 54 -2.13 1.73 7.84
C ALA A 54 -2.04 2.66 6.62
N MET A 55 -2.56 2.24 5.47
CA MET A 55 -2.62 3.07 4.26
C MET A 55 -3.55 4.28 4.45
N SER A 56 -4.80 4.05 4.87
CA SER A 56 -5.79 5.11 5.09
C SER A 56 -5.31 6.12 6.13
N GLN A 57 -4.65 5.65 7.20
CA GLN A 57 -4.08 6.54 8.21
C GLN A 57 -2.90 7.36 7.69
N ALA A 58 -2.07 6.82 6.80
CA ALA A 58 -0.87 7.51 6.32
C ALA A 58 -1.13 8.49 5.18
N PHE A 59 -2.08 8.17 4.29
CA PHE A 59 -2.33 8.91 3.05
C PHE A 59 -2.42 10.44 3.23
N PRO A 60 -3.31 11.01 4.08
CA PRO A 60 -3.44 12.47 4.18
C PRO A 60 -2.13 13.15 4.60
N TYR A 61 -1.32 12.49 5.43
CA TYR A 61 -0.04 13.06 5.88
C TYR A 61 1.07 12.93 4.83
N LEU A 62 1.07 11.86 4.04
CA LEU A 62 1.99 11.73 2.90
C LEU A 62 1.64 12.75 1.82
N GLN A 63 0.35 12.93 1.53
CA GLN A 63 -0.13 13.89 0.56
C GLN A 63 0.20 15.33 0.98
N ALA A 64 -0.05 15.70 2.25
CA ALA A 64 0.37 16.99 2.79
C ALA A 64 1.91 17.15 2.77
N GLY A 65 2.64 16.12 3.18
CA GLY A 65 4.10 16.11 3.21
C GLY A 65 4.76 16.18 1.83
N SER A 66 4.06 15.79 0.76
CA SER A 66 4.57 15.83 -0.61
C SER A 66 4.83 17.26 -1.08
N GLN A 67 4.01 18.21 -0.62
CA GLN A 67 4.10 19.62 -0.99
C GLN A 67 5.38 20.28 -0.46
N LYS A 68 5.90 19.83 0.68
CA LYS A 68 7.15 20.33 1.27
C LYS A 68 8.30 20.26 0.27
N ASP A 69 8.44 19.15 -0.45
CA ASP A 69 9.55 18.94 -1.39
C ASP A 69 9.44 19.87 -2.61
N LEU A 70 8.21 20.17 -3.05
CA LEU A 70 7.93 21.08 -4.16
C LEU A 70 8.24 22.54 -3.79
N VAL A 71 7.81 22.96 -2.60
CA VAL A 71 8.10 24.31 -2.08
C VAL A 71 9.60 24.48 -1.86
N PHE A 72 10.25 23.49 -1.24
CA PHE A 72 11.69 23.53 -1.05
C PHE A 72 12.42 23.59 -2.39
N ALA A 73 11.97 22.88 -3.44
CA ALA A 73 12.58 22.99 -4.76
C ALA A 73 12.53 24.44 -5.30
N ALA A 74 11.40 25.14 -5.15
CA ALA A 74 11.28 26.54 -5.55
C ALA A 74 12.17 27.46 -4.70
N MET A 75 12.20 27.25 -3.38
CA MET A 75 13.08 27.99 -2.46
C MET A 75 14.56 27.84 -2.82
N HIS A 76 15.04 26.61 -3.06
CA HIS A 76 16.44 26.35 -3.40
C HIS A 76 16.83 26.95 -4.75
N SER A 77 15.88 27.09 -5.67
CA SER A 77 16.10 27.73 -6.98
C SER A 77 15.78 29.22 -6.98
N ASN A 78 15.41 29.81 -5.82
CA ASN A 78 15.02 31.21 -5.67
C ASN A 78 14.03 31.69 -6.75
N ARG A 79 12.95 30.91 -6.94
CA ARG A 79 11.90 31.18 -7.94
C ARG A 79 10.51 31.11 -7.33
N ASP A 80 9.54 31.69 -8.04
CA ASP A 80 8.12 31.56 -7.69
C ASP A 80 7.67 30.08 -7.73
N LEU A 81 6.61 29.78 -6.97
CA LEU A 81 5.94 28.49 -7.07
C LEU A 81 5.31 28.35 -8.47
N PRO A 82 5.65 27.30 -9.24
CA PRO A 82 5.03 27.09 -10.53
C PRO A 82 3.52 26.84 -10.37
N ARG A 83 2.73 27.33 -11.33
CA ARG A 83 1.27 27.09 -11.39
C ARG A 83 0.89 25.60 -11.22
N HIS A 84 1.66 24.70 -11.83
CA HIS A 84 1.40 23.25 -11.70
C HIS A 84 1.59 22.71 -10.27
N VAL A 85 2.38 23.39 -9.43
CA VAL A 85 2.50 23.06 -8.00
C VAL A 85 1.27 23.55 -7.27
N GLU A 86 0.86 24.80 -7.49
CA GLU A 86 -0.35 25.38 -6.89
C GLU A 86 -1.61 24.55 -7.20
N LEU A 87 -1.78 24.15 -8.46
CA LEU A 87 -2.89 23.29 -8.91
C LEU A 87 -2.89 21.93 -8.20
N THR A 88 -1.73 21.26 -8.11
CA THR A 88 -1.67 19.99 -7.37
C THR A 88 -1.85 20.19 -5.87
N SER A 89 -1.38 21.31 -5.30
CA SER A 89 -1.51 21.61 -3.87
C SER A 89 -2.95 21.89 -3.46
N VAL A 90 -3.75 22.60 -4.26
CA VAL A 90 -5.16 22.86 -3.91
C VAL A 90 -5.98 21.58 -3.90
N VAL A 91 -5.78 20.70 -4.88
CA VAL A 91 -6.44 19.37 -4.91
C VAL A 91 -5.94 18.52 -3.75
N ALA A 92 -4.62 18.48 -3.50
CA ALA A 92 -4.03 17.77 -2.38
C ALA A 92 -4.58 18.24 -1.03
N ASN A 93 -4.72 19.55 -0.82
CA ASN A 93 -5.26 20.12 0.41
C ASN A 93 -6.72 19.73 0.61
N PHE A 94 -7.53 19.69 -0.46
CA PHE A 94 -8.89 19.20 -0.37
C PHE A 94 -8.93 17.73 0.05
N CYS A 95 -8.18 16.85 -0.63
CA CYS A 95 -8.15 15.43 -0.28
C CYS A 95 -7.71 15.22 1.18
N CYS A 96 -6.66 15.92 1.63
CA CYS A 96 -6.24 15.86 3.04
C CYS A 96 -7.33 16.36 4.00
N TRP A 97 -8.06 17.42 3.63
CA TRP A 97 -9.13 17.98 4.43
C TRP A 97 -10.33 17.04 4.54
N ASP A 98 -10.70 16.40 3.43
CA ASP A 98 -11.75 15.38 3.41
C ASP A 98 -11.37 14.15 4.25
N GLU A 99 -10.18 13.59 4.05
CA GLU A 99 -9.68 12.41 4.80
C GLU A 99 -9.55 12.65 6.31
N THR A 100 -9.39 13.91 6.72
CA THR A 100 -9.42 14.35 8.12
C THR A 100 -10.83 14.75 8.59
N GLY A 101 -11.86 14.33 7.86
CA GLY A 101 -13.28 14.50 8.19
C GLY A 101 -13.80 15.92 8.05
N GLY A 102 -13.02 16.85 7.50
CA GLY A 102 -13.35 18.26 7.44
C GLY A 102 -14.45 18.60 6.42
N HIS A 103 -14.43 17.97 5.25
CA HIS A 103 -15.41 18.23 4.20
C HIS A 103 -16.83 17.77 4.59
N SER A 104 -16.98 16.51 5.02
CA SER A 104 -18.28 15.97 5.47
C SER A 104 -18.90 16.75 6.64
N ARG A 105 -18.07 17.35 7.50
CA ARG A 105 -18.52 18.25 8.58
C ARG A 105 -19.12 19.54 8.05
N VAL A 106 -18.40 20.22 7.15
CA VAL A 106 -18.86 21.47 6.55
C VAL A 106 -20.13 21.25 5.72
N LEU A 107 -20.29 20.09 5.08
CA LEU A 107 -21.56 19.75 4.41
C LEU A 107 -22.76 19.69 5.36
N ARG A 108 -22.55 19.30 6.63
CA ARG A 108 -23.64 19.15 7.62
C ARG A 108 -24.06 20.45 8.29
N ALA A 109 -23.10 21.32 8.60
CA ALA A 109 -23.39 22.55 9.37
C ALA A 109 -22.63 23.80 8.86
N ALA A 110 -22.17 23.78 7.61
CA ALA A 110 -21.41 24.86 7.01
C ALA A 110 -20.24 25.31 7.92
N ASN A 111 -20.00 26.61 8.01
CA ASN A 111 -18.93 27.17 8.83
C ASN A 111 -19.12 26.95 10.34
N ALA A 112 -20.33 26.62 10.81
CA ALA A 112 -20.58 26.34 12.22
C ALA A 112 -19.90 25.04 12.68
N ALA A 113 -19.52 24.14 11.76
CA ALA A 113 -18.80 22.91 12.09
C ALA A 113 -17.28 23.09 12.30
N LEU A 114 -16.72 24.26 11.94
CA LEU A 114 -15.27 24.49 11.97
C LEU A 114 -14.63 24.37 13.37
N PRO A 115 -15.27 24.76 14.49
CA PRO A 115 -14.72 24.52 15.82
C PRO A 115 -14.49 23.04 16.14
N ASP A 116 -15.26 22.14 15.53
CA ASP A 116 -15.21 20.70 15.81
C ASP A 116 -14.19 19.93 14.95
N ILE A 117 -13.37 20.61 14.17
CA ILE A 117 -12.39 19.97 13.27
C ILE A 117 -11.28 19.22 14.03
N LEU A 118 -11.15 19.50 15.33
CA LEU A 118 -10.23 18.81 16.24
C LEU A 118 -10.75 17.43 16.68
N ALA A 119 -12.02 17.10 16.41
CA ALA A 119 -12.59 15.80 16.75
C ALA A 119 -12.12 14.74 15.75
N THR A 120 -10.92 14.22 16.02
CA THR A 120 -10.19 13.28 15.18
C THR A 120 -10.91 11.97 14.96
N GLU A 121 -11.85 11.58 15.81
CA GLU A 121 -12.66 10.36 15.66
C GLU A 121 -13.47 10.33 14.35
N GLN A 122 -13.68 11.49 13.72
CA GLN A 122 -14.32 11.61 12.41
C GLN A 122 -13.36 11.52 11.21
N PHE A 123 -12.05 11.34 11.46
CA PHE A 123 -11.10 11.09 10.37
C PHE A 123 -11.44 9.75 9.73
N HIS A 124 -11.31 9.64 8.41
CA HIS A 124 -11.70 8.45 7.66
C HIS A 124 -11.02 7.18 8.20
N SER A 125 -9.72 7.25 8.50
CA SER A 125 -8.98 6.15 9.14
C SER A 125 -9.48 5.78 10.54
N ASN A 126 -10.03 6.73 11.30
CA ASN A 126 -10.57 6.49 12.63
C ASN A 126 -12.00 5.92 12.58
N LEU A 127 -12.82 6.35 11.61
CA LEU A 127 -14.11 5.72 11.28
C LEU A 127 -13.88 4.26 10.88
N PHE A 128 -12.94 4.01 9.95
CA PHE A 128 -12.59 2.65 9.54
C PHE A 128 -12.11 1.81 10.72
N ARG A 129 -11.23 2.35 11.58
CA ARG A 129 -10.74 1.64 12.78
C ARG A 129 -11.89 1.26 13.71
N LYS A 130 -12.85 2.16 13.93
CA LYS A 130 -14.01 1.94 14.81
C LYS A 130 -14.87 0.80 14.26
N ASP A 131 -15.22 0.86 12.98
CA ASP A 131 -16.02 -0.18 12.31
C ASP A 131 -15.31 -1.53 12.33
N ALA A 132 -14.04 -1.55 11.91
CA ALA A 132 -13.23 -2.76 11.89
C ALA A 132 -13.07 -3.37 13.30
N SER A 133 -12.84 -2.54 14.33
CA SER A 133 -12.69 -3.04 15.71
C SER A 133 -13.99 -3.64 16.24
N ARG A 134 -15.14 -3.03 15.91
CA ARG A 134 -16.46 -3.57 16.26
C ARG A 134 -16.70 -4.92 15.60
N ARG A 135 -16.41 -5.05 14.30
CA ARG A 135 -16.66 -6.28 13.53
C ARG A 135 -15.69 -7.42 13.88
N LEU A 136 -14.45 -7.10 14.22
CA LEU A 136 -13.45 -8.09 14.62
C LEU A 136 -13.48 -8.42 16.13
N GLY A 137 -14.31 -7.74 16.93
CA GLY A 137 -14.45 -7.99 18.36
C GLY A 137 -13.22 -7.57 19.19
N GLY A 138 -12.39 -6.66 18.70
CA GLY A 138 -11.16 -6.26 19.35
C GLY A 138 -10.50 -5.04 18.71
N ALA A 139 -9.62 -4.36 19.45
CA ALA A 139 -8.96 -3.15 18.97
C ALA A 139 -8.04 -3.44 17.77
N VAL A 140 -8.32 -2.81 16.63
CA VAL A 140 -7.48 -2.88 15.43
C VAL A 140 -6.40 -1.79 15.48
N LYS A 141 -5.15 -2.18 15.19
CA LYS A 141 -4.02 -1.26 15.05
C LYS A 141 -3.49 -1.30 13.62
N PRO A 142 -2.97 -0.19 13.08
CA PRO A 142 -2.36 -0.20 11.75
C PRO A 142 -1.14 -1.12 11.74
N ASN A 143 -1.00 -1.91 10.67
CA ASN A 143 0.21 -2.68 10.40
C ASN A 143 0.97 -2.10 9.21
N TYR A 144 2.08 -1.41 9.50
CA TYR A 144 3.00 -0.95 8.47
C TYR A 144 3.98 -2.08 8.12
N SER A 145 3.49 -3.11 7.44
CA SER A 145 4.32 -4.21 6.94
C SER A 145 5.40 -3.72 5.98
N PRO A 146 6.44 -4.51 5.68
CA PRO A 146 7.38 -4.18 4.61
C PRO A 146 6.67 -3.89 3.28
N THR A 147 5.63 -4.65 2.94
CA THR A 147 4.83 -4.47 1.72
C THR A 147 4.15 -3.09 1.72
N THR A 148 3.40 -2.77 2.77
CA THR A 148 2.69 -1.48 2.88
C THR A 148 3.66 -0.31 2.98
N LYS A 149 4.79 -0.45 3.67
CA LYS A 149 5.83 0.60 3.70
C LYS A 149 6.41 0.88 2.32
N ARG A 150 6.74 -0.17 1.54
CA ARG A 150 7.26 0.01 0.18
C ARG A 150 6.24 0.76 -0.70
N TYR A 151 4.97 0.35 -0.62
CA TYR A 151 3.89 1.03 -1.33
C TYR A 151 3.78 2.51 -0.94
N LEU A 152 3.67 2.80 0.36
CA LEU A 152 3.54 4.18 0.86
C LEU A 152 4.74 5.06 0.49
N HIS A 153 5.96 4.53 0.49
CA HIS A 153 7.14 5.25 0.02
C HIS A 153 7.11 5.52 -1.49
N SER A 154 6.67 4.54 -2.30
CA SER A 154 6.51 4.71 -3.75
C SER A 154 5.45 5.75 -4.07
N LEU A 155 4.30 5.68 -3.38
CA LEU A 155 3.23 6.66 -3.48
C LEU A 155 3.74 8.07 -3.15
N TYR A 156 4.41 8.24 -2.00
CA TYR A 156 5.00 9.53 -1.62
C TYR A 156 5.96 10.07 -2.68
N ALA A 157 6.85 9.23 -3.23
CA ALA A 157 7.82 9.64 -4.23
C ALA A 157 7.17 10.16 -5.52
N GLY A 158 6.05 9.57 -5.94
CA GLY A 158 5.29 10.08 -7.09
C GLY A 158 4.54 11.37 -6.78
N LEU A 159 3.89 11.44 -5.61
CA LEU A 159 3.17 12.63 -5.16
C LEU A 159 4.10 13.83 -4.93
N SER A 160 5.34 13.60 -4.48
CA SER A 160 6.35 14.64 -4.28
C SER A 160 7.24 14.89 -5.50
N SER A 161 6.97 14.22 -6.62
CA SER A 161 7.76 14.36 -7.84
C SER A 161 7.77 15.81 -8.32
N LYS A 162 8.96 16.33 -8.62
CA LYS A 162 9.13 17.65 -9.24
C LYS A 162 8.63 17.67 -10.68
N ASP A 163 8.52 16.50 -11.30
CA ASP A 163 7.94 16.36 -12.62
C ASP A 163 6.41 16.48 -12.55
N PRO A 164 5.81 17.48 -13.20
CA PRO A 164 4.36 17.71 -13.13
C PRO A 164 3.52 16.59 -13.73
N VAL A 165 4.01 15.91 -14.79
CA VAL A 165 3.27 14.81 -15.44
C VAL A 165 3.25 13.59 -14.52
N VAL A 166 4.39 13.23 -13.94
CA VAL A 166 4.49 12.12 -12.98
C VAL A 166 3.59 12.39 -11.78
N ARG A 167 3.66 13.60 -11.19
CA ARG A 167 2.86 13.96 -10.02
C ARG A 167 1.36 13.91 -10.32
N CYS A 168 0.93 14.47 -11.44
CA CYS A 168 -0.45 14.41 -11.89
C CYS A 168 -0.91 12.95 -12.08
N ALA A 169 -0.11 12.12 -12.75
CA ALA A 169 -0.42 10.71 -12.96
C ALA A 169 -0.59 9.93 -11.64
N TYR A 170 0.26 10.16 -10.65
CA TYR A 170 0.14 9.50 -9.34
C TYR A 170 -1.09 9.96 -8.54
N MET A 171 -1.43 11.26 -8.60
CA MET A 171 -2.66 11.76 -7.95
C MET A 171 -3.90 11.12 -8.58
N VAL A 172 -3.99 11.12 -9.92
CA VAL A 172 -5.12 10.52 -10.64
C VAL A 172 -5.18 9.02 -10.39
N ALA A 173 -4.06 8.30 -10.54
CA ALA A 173 -4.03 6.85 -10.34
C ALA A 173 -4.41 6.45 -8.92
N PHE A 174 -3.97 7.20 -7.90
CA PHE A 174 -4.33 6.92 -6.51
C PHE A 174 -5.83 7.08 -6.26
N GLU A 175 -6.43 8.20 -6.64
CA GLU A 175 -7.86 8.46 -6.39
C GLU A 175 -8.76 7.45 -7.12
N LEU A 176 -8.46 7.16 -8.39
CA LEU A 176 -9.22 6.17 -9.17
C LEU A 176 -9.10 4.77 -8.57
N HIS A 177 -7.88 4.35 -8.20
CA HIS A 177 -7.67 3.08 -7.52
C HIS A 177 -8.35 3.03 -6.16
N ALA A 178 -8.29 4.11 -5.38
CA ALA A 178 -8.89 4.19 -4.05
C ALA A 178 -10.41 3.99 -4.11
N ALA A 179 -11.09 4.70 -5.02
CA ALA A 179 -12.53 4.55 -5.24
C ALA A 179 -12.91 3.09 -5.55
N GLU A 180 -12.21 2.45 -6.48
CA GLU A 180 -12.46 1.05 -6.84
C GLU A 180 -12.12 0.06 -5.72
N MET A 181 -11.03 0.30 -4.99
CA MET A 181 -10.59 -0.50 -3.86
C MET A 181 -11.60 -0.44 -2.71
N ILE A 182 -12.11 0.76 -2.36
CA ILE A 182 -13.10 0.96 -1.31
C ILE A 182 -14.41 0.25 -1.68
N GLN A 183 -14.89 0.44 -2.91
CA GLN A 183 -16.10 -0.20 -3.40
C GLN A 183 -15.98 -1.73 -3.35
N SER A 184 -14.86 -2.27 -3.81
CA SER A 184 -14.59 -3.71 -3.79
C SER A 184 -14.49 -4.27 -2.37
N LEU A 185 -13.80 -3.55 -1.47
CA LEU A 185 -13.66 -3.95 -0.07
C LEU A 185 -15.01 -3.92 0.66
N SER A 186 -15.81 -2.89 0.42
CA SER A 186 -17.15 -2.75 1.01
C SER A 186 -18.02 -3.96 0.65
N ALA A 187 -18.11 -4.29 -0.65
CA ALA A 187 -18.89 -5.44 -1.12
C ALA A 187 -18.43 -6.76 -0.47
N THR A 188 -17.13 -6.95 -0.32
CA THR A 188 -16.58 -8.16 0.30
C THR A 188 -16.81 -8.20 1.82
N VAL A 189 -16.67 -7.07 2.53
CA VAL A 189 -16.93 -7.01 3.99
C VAL A 189 -18.40 -7.23 4.30
N VAL A 190 -19.31 -6.57 3.59
CA VAL A 190 -20.77 -6.73 3.70
C VAL A 190 -21.15 -8.20 3.57
N LYS A 191 -20.65 -8.86 2.52
CA LYS A 191 -20.93 -10.26 2.25
C LYS A 191 -20.33 -11.21 3.30
N THR A 192 -19.08 -11.00 3.71
CA THR A 192 -18.37 -11.96 4.58
C THR A 192 -18.80 -11.85 6.04
N PHE A 193 -19.19 -10.66 6.51
CA PHE A 193 -19.63 -10.47 7.89
C PHE A 193 -21.16 -10.45 8.06
N ASP A 194 -21.92 -10.53 6.97
CA ASP A 194 -23.39 -10.48 6.95
C ASP A 194 -23.90 -9.19 7.62
N VAL A 195 -23.47 -8.05 7.08
CA VAL A 195 -23.74 -6.71 7.61
C VAL A 195 -24.16 -5.76 6.50
N GLU A 196 -25.05 -4.83 6.79
CA GLU A 196 -25.41 -3.78 5.83
C GLU A 196 -24.28 -2.75 5.71
N ALA A 197 -24.08 -2.21 4.50
CA ALA A 197 -23.06 -1.18 4.26
C ALA A 197 -23.30 0.09 5.10
N ASP A 198 -24.57 0.43 5.33
CA ASP A 198 -25.02 1.58 6.12
C ASP A 198 -24.62 1.50 7.60
N ASP A 199 -24.43 0.28 8.11
CA ASP A 199 -23.99 0.02 9.48
C ASP A 199 -22.49 0.24 9.68
N LEU A 200 -21.75 0.52 8.61
CA LEU A 200 -20.32 0.78 8.58
C LEU A 200 -20.10 2.25 8.23
N GLU A 201 -19.88 3.08 9.25
CA GLU A 201 -19.75 4.54 9.12
C GLU A 201 -18.75 4.97 8.05
N TYR A 202 -17.63 4.24 7.91
CA TYR A 202 -16.63 4.46 6.87
C TYR A 202 -17.22 4.24 5.48
N PHE A 203 -17.78 3.06 5.19
CA PHE A 203 -18.32 2.76 3.86
C PHE A 203 -19.56 3.59 3.54
N ARG A 204 -20.35 3.97 4.55
CA ARG A 204 -21.47 4.88 4.35
C ARG A 204 -21.02 6.20 3.74
N VAL A 205 -19.94 6.79 4.25
CA VAL A 205 -19.39 8.06 3.75
C VAL A 205 -18.77 7.93 2.35
N HIS A 206 -18.19 6.78 2.02
CA HIS A 206 -17.43 6.61 0.78
C HIS A 206 -18.21 5.93 -0.37
N VAL A 207 -19.29 5.19 -0.06
CA VAL A 207 -19.97 4.29 -1.02
C VAL A 207 -21.49 4.49 -1.07
N VAL A 208 -22.13 4.74 0.07
CA VAL A 208 -23.61 4.69 0.18
C VAL A 208 -24.25 6.04 -0.07
N VAL A 209 -23.67 7.13 0.44
CA VAL A 209 -24.28 8.46 0.32
C VAL A 209 -24.49 8.84 -1.14
N GLU A 210 -25.60 9.52 -1.44
CA GLU A 210 -25.96 9.93 -2.80
C GLU A 210 -24.94 10.89 -3.45
N ASP A 211 -24.14 11.59 -2.63
CA ASP A 211 -23.11 12.54 -3.09
C ASP A 211 -21.78 12.36 -2.32
N PRO A 212 -21.02 11.29 -2.62
CA PRO A 212 -19.77 10.98 -1.92
C PRO A 212 -18.63 11.89 -2.39
N ALA A 213 -17.70 12.21 -1.49
CA ALA A 213 -16.55 13.08 -1.78
C ALA A 213 -15.65 12.50 -2.90
N GLU A 214 -15.61 11.18 -3.01
CA GLU A 214 -14.86 10.39 -3.99
C GLU A 214 -15.19 10.78 -5.43
N LYS A 215 -16.47 11.12 -5.70
CA LYS A 215 -16.90 11.62 -7.01
C LYS A 215 -16.17 12.91 -7.37
N TYR A 216 -16.06 13.83 -6.43
CA TYR A 216 -15.38 15.10 -6.61
C TYR A 216 -13.86 14.93 -6.64
N HIS A 217 -13.30 13.98 -5.90
CA HIS A 217 -11.87 13.64 -5.99
C HIS A 217 -11.52 13.21 -7.41
N GLY A 218 -12.30 12.32 -7.99
CA GLY A 218 -12.14 11.86 -9.36
C GLY A 218 -12.26 12.98 -10.39
N GLU A 219 -13.23 13.89 -10.21
CA GLU A 219 -13.42 15.03 -11.11
C GLU A 219 -12.26 16.05 -11.01
N MET A 220 -11.87 16.45 -9.80
CA MET A 220 -10.78 17.40 -9.59
C MET A 220 -9.45 16.88 -10.09
N THR A 221 -9.12 15.62 -9.79
CA THR A 221 -7.88 15.01 -10.28
C THR A 221 -7.89 14.82 -11.79
N SER A 222 -9.02 14.44 -12.39
CA SER A 222 -9.12 14.34 -13.86
C SER A 222 -8.95 15.69 -14.55
N ARG A 223 -9.44 16.78 -13.94
CA ARG A 223 -9.22 18.15 -14.45
C ARG A 223 -7.75 18.57 -14.42
N LEU A 224 -6.94 18.06 -13.49
CA LEU A 224 -5.50 18.31 -13.47
C LEU A 224 -4.82 17.85 -14.76
N ILE A 225 -5.33 16.80 -15.42
CA ILE A 225 -4.75 16.29 -16.66
C ILE A 225 -4.77 17.39 -17.72
N GLY A 226 -5.92 18.02 -17.96
CA GLY A 226 -6.06 19.10 -18.95
C GLY A 226 -5.27 20.37 -18.61
N GLU A 227 -5.03 20.64 -17.32
CA GLU A 227 -4.29 21.84 -16.88
C GLU A 227 -2.78 21.63 -16.80
N ILE A 228 -2.32 20.39 -16.60
CA ILE A 228 -0.92 20.08 -16.29
C ILE A 228 -0.22 19.32 -17.42
N VAL A 229 -0.91 18.42 -18.10
CA VAL A 229 -0.31 17.52 -19.10
C VAL A 229 -0.32 18.20 -20.47
N PRO A 230 0.85 18.54 -21.04
CA PRO A 230 0.91 19.08 -22.39
C PRO A 230 0.37 18.06 -23.42
N ALA A 231 -0.21 18.55 -24.52
CA ALA A 231 -0.81 17.71 -25.55
C ALA A 231 0.20 16.73 -26.20
N ASP A 232 1.47 17.12 -26.32
CA ASP A 232 2.55 16.28 -26.84
C ASP A 232 3.06 15.22 -25.84
N SER A 233 2.59 15.29 -24.60
CA SER A 233 3.02 14.44 -23.48
C SER A 233 1.92 13.48 -23.01
N SER A 234 0.82 13.34 -23.77
CA SER A 234 -0.29 12.46 -23.38
C SER A 234 0.11 10.99 -23.29
N SER A 235 0.94 10.48 -24.21
CA SER A 235 1.47 9.11 -24.14
C SER A 235 2.26 8.88 -22.86
N ARG A 236 3.16 9.83 -22.55
CA ARG A 236 3.95 9.82 -21.32
C ARG A 236 3.06 9.83 -20.08
N PHE A 237 2.01 10.64 -20.03
CA PHE A 237 1.06 10.63 -18.91
C PHE A 237 0.44 9.25 -18.71
N PHE A 238 0.02 8.59 -19.79
CA PHE A 238 -0.57 7.25 -19.70
C PHE A 238 0.43 6.21 -19.19
N ASP A 239 1.69 6.24 -19.62
CA ASP A 239 2.73 5.34 -19.11
C ASP A 239 2.96 5.53 -17.60
N GLU A 240 2.99 6.80 -17.16
CA GLU A 240 3.14 7.18 -15.76
C GLU A 240 1.91 6.78 -14.93
N PHE A 241 0.71 6.97 -15.47
CA PHE A 241 -0.55 6.55 -14.84
C PHE A 241 -0.61 5.03 -14.70
N ASP A 242 -0.31 4.29 -15.77
CA ASP A 242 -0.33 2.83 -15.77
C ASP A 242 0.72 2.29 -14.78
N ARG A 243 1.88 2.95 -14.65
CA ARG A 243 2.88 2.60 -13.61
C ARG A 243 2.37 2.85 -12.20
N ALA A 244 1.81 4.03 -11.93
CA ALA A 244 1.29 4.39 -10.61
C ALA A 244 0.14 3.48 -10.19
N TYR A 245 -0.83 3.25 -11.08
CA TYR A 245 -1.99 2.39 -10.83
C TYR A 245 -1.55 0.94 -10.58
N ARG A 246 -0.61 0.41 -11.38
CA ARG A 246 -0.02 -0.92 -11.18
C ARG A 246 0.58 -1.06 -9.78
N HIS A 247 1.30 -0.06 -9.26
CA HIS A 247 1.89 -0.13 -7.93
C HIS A 247 0.82 -0.26 -6.82
N SER A 248 -0.28 0.48 -6.94
CA SER A 248 -1.40 0.38 -5.98
C SER A 248 -2.06 -1.00 -6.04
N LEU A 249 -2.25 -1.52 -7.26
CA LEU A 249 -2.88 -2.82 -7.46
C LEU A 249 -1.99 -3.98 -7.01
N GLU A 250 -0.68 -3.91 -7.28
CA GLU A 250 0.32 -4.86 -6.81
C GLU A 250 0.41 -4.88 -5.29
N TRP A 251 0.29 -3.74 -4.62
CA TRP A 251 0.18 -3.70 -3.16
C TRP A 251 -1.02 -4.53 -2.69
N CYS A 252 -2.22 -4.32 -3.25
CA CYS A 252 -3.39 -5.12 -2.91
C CYS A 252 -3.20 -6.61 -3.19
N ARG A 253 -2.59 -6.97 -4.33
CA ARG A 253 -2.26 -8.37 -4.67
C ARG A 253 -1.27 -8.98 -3.69
N ASP A 254 -0.20 -8.27 -3.35
CA ASP A 254 0.83 -8.72 -2.41
C ASP A 254 0.24 -8.93 -1.01
N LEU A 255 -0.71 -8.11 -0.59
CA LEU A 255 -1.42 -8.32 0.67
C LEU A 255 -2.18 -9.65 0.64
N LEU A 256 -2.90 -9.94 -0.45
CA LEU A 256 -3.62 -11.20 -0.60
C LEU A 256 -2.70 -12.41 -0.79
N ALA A 257 -1.61 -12.27 -1.54
CA ALA A 257 -0.59 -13.29 -1.76
C ALA A 257 0.26 -13.53 -0.49
N GLY A 258 0.39 -12.54 0.39
CA GLY A 258 0.91 -12.73 1.74
C GLY A 258 0.07 -13.69 2.59
N PHE A 259 -1.18 -13.96 2.17
CA PHE A 259 -2.06 -14.99 2.74
C PHE A 259 -2.05 -16.30 1.97
N SER A 260 -1.45 -16.32 0.77
CA SER A 260 -0.90 -17.52 0.15
C SER A 260 0.40 -17.91 0.86
N LEU A 261 0.27 -18.30 2.13
CA LEU A 261 1.22 -19.24 2.74
C LEU A 261 1.11 -20.62 2.08
N GLU A 262 0.29 -20.79 1.05
CA GLU A 262 0.46 -21.76 -0.02
C GLU A 262 0.70 -20.99 -1.31
N GLY A 263 1.96 -20.79 -1.68
CA GLY A 263 2.28 -20.25 -3.00
C GLY A 263 1.76 -21.22 -4.06
N ASP A 264 1.09 -20.70 -5.09
CA ASP A 264 0.58 -21.43 -6.26
C ASP A 264 1.70 -21.98 -7.18
N GLY A 265 2.92 -22.10 -6.63
CA GLY A 265 4.02 -22.86 -7.21
C GLY A 265 4.28 -24.05 -6.31
N ALA A 266 4.23 -25.26 -6.87
CA ALA A 266 4.51 -26.50 -6.14
C ALA A 266 5.74 -26.32 -5.24
N GLU A 267 5.53 -26.40 -3.92
CA GLU A 267 6.61 -26.22 -2.97
C GLU A 267 7.65 -27.32 -3.15
N ILE A 268 8.92 -26.91 -3.15
CA ILE A 268 10.04 -27.85 -3.16
C ILE A 268 10.83 -27.71 -1.87
N ARG A 269 11.64 -28.73 -1.57
CA ARG A 269 12.62 -28.63 -0.48
C ARG A 269 13.86 -27.91 -0.98
N HIS A 270 14.13 -26.74 -0.40
CA HIS A 270 15.43 -26.08 -0.51
C HIS A 270 16.30 -26.54 0.65
N HIS A 271 17.37 -27.26 0.36
CA HIS A 271 18.36 -27.63 1.35
C HIS A 271 19.29 -26.45 1.64
N GLY A 272 19.73 -26.34 2.89
CA GLY A 272 20.66 -25.32 3.32
C GLY A 272 21.63 -25.83 4.36
N ARG A 273 22.71 -25.08 4.55
CA ARG A 273 23.72 -25.36 5.56
C ARG A 273 24.33 -24.08 6.13
N CYS A 274 24.85 -24.15 7.35
CA CYS A 274 25.78 -23.12 7.82
C CYS A 274 27.13 -23.20 7.08
N HIS A 275 28.00 -22.20 7.25
CA HIS A 275 29.28 -22.13 6.56
C HIS A 275 30.17 -23.37 6.77
N CYS A 276 30.30 -23.84 8.02
CA CYS A 276 31.10 -25.03 8.34
C CYS A 276 30.40 -26.37 8.01
N GLY A 277 29.13 -26.34 7.61
CA GLY A 277 28.37 -27.54 7.25
C GLY A 277 27.88 -28.41 8.41
N SER A 278 28.22 -28.07 9.67
CA SER A 278 27.78 -28.81 10.86
C SER A 278 26.27 -28.77 11.07
N VAL A 279 25.61 -27.68 10.66
CA VAL A 279 24.15 -27.55 10.66
C VAL A 279 23.65 -27.70 9.23
N LYS A 280 22.75 -28.66 9.01
CA LYS A 280 22.01 -28.84 7.76
C LYS A 280 20.52 -28.81 8.04
N PHE A 281 19.78 -28.20 7.12
CA PHE A 281 18.34 -28.00 7.27
C PHE A 281 17.69 -27.96 5.89
N TYR A 282 16.39 -28.15 5.84
CA TYR A 282 15.59 -27.86 4.67
C TYR A 282 14.50 -26.84 4.99
N VAL A 283 14.04 -26.14 3.95
CA VAL A 283 12.84 -25.31 3.98
C VAL A 283 11.95 -25.65 2.79
N ARG A 284 10.64 -25.79 3.02
CA ARG A 284 9.65 -25.87 1.94
C ARG A 284 9.25 -24.47 1.49
N ALA A 285 9.48 -24.16 0.21
CA ALA A 285 9.13 -22.90 -0.42
C ALA A 285 9.05 -23.06 -1.96
N PRO A 286 8.47 -22.08 -2.69
CA PRO A 286 8.52 -22.04 -4.16
C PRO A 286 9.94 -21.78 -4.70
N ARG A 287 10.17 -22.09 -5.99
CA ARG A 287 11.46 -21.81 -6.67
C ARG A 287 11.77 -20.31 -6.80
N VAL A 288 10.74 -19.49 -6.93
CA VAL A 288 10.82 -18.02 -6.90
C VAL A 288 10.63 -17.58 -5.45
N LEU A 289 11.68 -17.06 -4.84
CA LEU A 289 11.68 -16.70 -3.42
C LEU A 289 11.33 -15.23 -3.23
N SER A 290 10.47 -14.93 -2.26
CA SER A 290 10.26 -13.55 -1.79
C SER A 290 11.08 -13.32 -0.53
N ALA A 291 11.93 -12.28 -0.56
CA ALA A 291 12.86 -12.01 0.51
C ALA A 291 12.79 -10.58 1.07
N VAL A 292 13.06 -10.44 2.36
CA VAL A 292 13.00 -9.18 3.09
C VAL A 292 14.41 -8.78 3.52
N ARG A 293 14.77 -7.50 3.35
CA ARG A 293 15.92 -6.88 4.03
C ARG A 293 15.41 -6.20 5.30
N CYS A 294 15.87 -6.65 6.46
CA CYS A 294 15.48 -6.08 7.74
C CYS A 294 16.39 -4.90 8.11
N ASN A 295 15.80 -3.82 8.62
CA ASN A 295 16.49 -2.59 9.00
C ASN A 295 16.75 -2.46 10.51
N CYS A 296 16.55 -3.51 11.32
CA CYS A 296 16.93 -3.45 12.74
C CYS A 296 18.45 -3.42 12.89
N SER A 297 18.95 -2.84 14.00
CA SER A 297 20.39 -2.61 14.22
C SER A 297 21.23 -3.87 14.00
N ILE A 298 20.83 -5.02 14.55
CA ILE A 298 21.55 -6.29 14.35
C ILE A 298 21.47 -6.79 12.89
N CYS A 299 20.33 -6.65 12.20
CA CYS A 299 20.22 -7.11 10.81
C CYS A 299 20.95 -6.19 9.83
N GLN A 300 21.06 -4.88 10.11
CA GLN A 300 21.89 -3.97 9.33
C GLN A 300 23.38 -4.36 9.40
N MET A 301 23.83 -4.85 10.55
CA MET A 301 25.20 -5.35 10.74
C MET A 301 25.41 -6.71 10.05
N LEU A 302 24.43 -7.63 10.17
CA LEU A 302 24.53 -8.98 9.59
C LEU A 302 24.27 -9.04 8.08
N LYS A 303 23.53 -8.05 7.52
CA LYS A 303 23.17 -7.94 6.10
C LYS A 303 22.52 -9.19 5.49
N LEU A 304 21.64 -9.84 6.25
CA LEU A 304 20.96 -11.04 5.78
C LEU A 304 19.78 -10.73 4.86
N LEU A 305 19.53 -11.64 3.93
CA LEU A 305 18.34 -11.64 3.08
C LEU A 305 17.37 -12.71 3.61
N HIS A 306 16.22 -12.25 4.11
CA HIS A 306 15.34 -13.04 4.96
C HIS A 306 14.18 -13.64 4.16
N LEU A 307 14.15 -14.96 4.01
CA LEU A 307 12.97 -15.70 3.58
C LEU A 307 12.13 -16.02 4.82
N LEU A 308 10.88 -15.55 4.88
CA LEU A 308 9.98 -15.83 6.00
C LEU A 308 9.11 -17.05 5.66
N VAL A 309 9.07 -18.04 6.56
CA VAL A 309 8.27 -19.26 6.38
C VAL A 309 7.52 -19.63 7.67
N PRO A 310 6.36 -20.29 7.57
CA PRO A 310 5.67 -20.90 8.69
C PRO A 310 6.54 -21.93 9.43
N GLY A 311 6.23 -22.15 10.71
CA GLY A 311 7.05 -22.98 11.61
C GLY A 311 7.16 -24.45 11.19
N ASP A 312 6.17 -24.96 10.47
CA ASP A 312 6.09 -26.34 9.99
C ASP A 312 6.86 -26.58 8.67
N LYS A 313 7.32 -25.51 8.00
CA LYS A 313 8.04 -25.59 6.72
C LYS A 313 9.55 -25.75 6.84
N LEU A 314 10.12 -25.57 8.03
CA LEU A 314 11.55 -25.74 8.29
C LEU A 314 11.79 -27.03 9.08
N GLY A 315 12.71 -27.86 8.58
CA GLY A 315 13.19 -29.03 9.31
C GLY A 315 14.71 -28.99 9.45
N ILE A 316 15.22 -29.36 10.62
CA ILE A 316 16.65 -29.54 10.87
C ILE A 316 17.00 -30.97 10.50
N GLU A 317 17.97 -31.15 9.60
CA GLU A 317 18.42 -32.48 9.16
C GLU A 317 19.55 -32.99 10.05
N CYS A 318 20.47 -32.10 10.46
CA CYS A 318 21.52 -32.42 11.42
C CYS A 318 22.07 -31.17 12.11
N GLY A 319 22.72 -31.38 13.26
CA GLY A 319 23.51 -30.36 13.95
C GLY A 319 22.72 -29.43 14.85
N GLU A 320 21.58 -29.87 15.38
CA GLU A 320 20.79 -29.11 16.34
C GLU A 320 21.61 -28.77 17.61
N GLU A 321 22.49 -29.67 18.04
CA GLU A 321 23.45 -29.47 19.13
C GLU A 321 24.47 -28.35 18.86
N PHE A 322 24.67 -27.95 17.60
CA PHE A 322 25.52 -26.83 17.20
C PHE A 322 24.77 -25.51 17.10
N LEU A 323 23.46 -25.50 17.31
CA LEU A 323 22.67 -24.28 17.35
C LEU A 323 22.72 -23.67 18.75
N THR A 324 22.97 -22.36 18.78
CA THR A 324 22.76 -21.55 19.97
C THR A 324 21.95 -20.32 19.59
N SER A 325 21.46 -19.55 20.56
CA SER A 325 20.65 -18.38 20.27
C SER A 325 21.00 -17.19 21.14
N TYR A 326 20.94 -16.01 20.53
CA TYR A 326 21.01 -14.73 21.23
C TYR A 326 19.61 -14.11 21.33
N GLN A 327 19.30 -13.53 22.48
CA GLN A 327 18.06 -12.78 22.73
C GLN A 327 18.42 -11.45 23.37
N PHE A 328 17.70 -10.40 23.00
CA PHE A 328 17.90 -9.06 23.54
C PHE A 328 16.58 -8.28 23.55
N ASN A 329 16.60 -7.09 24.15
CA ASN A 329 15.44 -6.21 24.29
C ASN A 329 14.28 -6.91 25.01
N LYS A 330 13.15 -7.18 24.34
CA LYS A 330 11.99 -7.86 24.93
C LYS A 330 12.10 -9.40 24.96
N ASN A 331 13.25 -9.96 24.57
CA ASN A 331 13.52 -11.41 24.53
C ASN A 331 12.55 -12.24 23.67
N VAL A 332 11.85 -11.61 22.72
CA VAL A 332 10.89 -12.28 21.82
C VAL A 332 11.58 -12.93 20.62
N ALA A 333 12.47 -12.19 19.94
CA ALA A 333 13.21 -12.74 18.80
C ALA A 333 14.31 -13.68 19.30
N ARG A 334 14.31 -14.93 18.84
CA ARG A 334 15.36 -15.90 19.14
C ARG A 334 16.34 -15.92 17.98
N HIS A 335 17.44 -15.17 18.10
CA HIS A 335 18.46 -15.10 17.06
C HIS A 335 19.34 -16.36 17.07
N THR A 336 18.85 -17.45 16.48
CA THR A 336 19.58 -18.72 16.36
C THR A 336 20.74 -18.64 15.36
N PHE A 337 21.91 -19.19 15.69
CA PHE A 337 23.10 -19.28 14.82
C PHE A 337 23.95 -20.51 15.16
N CYS A 338 24.84 -20.90 14.25
CA CYS A 338 25.79 -21.99 14.48
C CYS A 338 26.91 -21.53 15.44
N ARG A 339 27.06 -22.22 16.57
CA ARG A 339 28.10 -21.89 17.57
C ARG A 339 29.53 -22.11 17.09
N ILE A 340 29.74 -22.86 16.00
CA ILE A 340 31.07 -23.13 15.45
C ILE A 340 31.52 -22.01 14.49
N CYS A 341 30.68 -21.61 13.53
CA CYS A 341 31.07 -20.65 12.49
C CYS A 341 30.37 -19.29 12.59
N GLY A 342 29.49 -19.07 13.57
CA GLY A 342 28.74 -17.82 13.74
C GLY A 342 27.65 -17.56 12.70
N VAL A 343 27.59 -18.33 11.61
CA VAL A 343 26.58 -18.14 10.56
C VAL A 343 25.19 -18.41 11.11
N LYS A 344 24.26 -17.56 10.67
CA LYS A 344 22.85 -17.54 11.05
C LYS A 344 22.00 -18.19 9.95
N PRO A 345 21.81 -19.53 9.94
CA PRO A 345 21.07 -20.22 8.89
C PRO A 345 19.58 -19.87 8.90
N PHE A 346 19.00 -19.79 10.10
CA PHE A 346 17.62 -19.39 10.32
C PHE A 346 17.45 -18.90 11.77
N TYR A 347 16.34 -18.23 12.06
CA TYR A 347 15.99 -17.81 13.42
C TYR A 347 14.50 -17.49 13.55
N ARG A 348 13.99 -17.34 14.79
CA ARG A 348 12.59 -16.91 15.01
C ARG A 348 12.52 -15.38 15.17
N PRO A 349 11.97 -14.63 14.21
CA PRO A 349 11.90 -13.17 14.28
C PRO A 349 10.77 -12.71 15.21
N ARG A 350 10.89 -11.48 15.74
CA ARG A 350 9.83 -10.87 16.56
C ARG A 350 8.52 -10.67 15.80
N SER A 351 8.59 -10.37 14.49
CA SER A 351 7.43 -10.14 13.63
C SER A 351 6.66 -11.41 13.29
N SER A 352 7.27 -12.59 13.47
CA SER A 352 6.63 -13.89 13.29
C SER A 352 7.18 -14.88 14.31
N PRO A 353 6.72 -14.83 15.57
CA PRO A 353 7.25 -15.67 16.65
C PRO A 353 7.01 -17.18 16.44
N SER A 354 5.95 -17.53 15.70
CA SER A 354 5.59 -18.91 15.33
C SER A 354 6.28 -19.41 14.06
N GLY A 355 6.92 -18.53 13.27
CA GLY A 355 7.60 -18.86 12.03
C GLY A 355 9.13 -18.77 12.12
N PHE A 356 9.78 -18.99 10.99
CA PHE A 356 11.22 -18.85 10.83
C PHE A 356 11.56 -17.79 9.78
N SER A 357 12.68 -17.10 10.03
CA SER A 357 13.40 -16.33 9.04
C SER A 357 14.63 -17.11 8.63
N VAL A 358 14.66 -17.58 7.38
CA VAL A 358 15.76 -18.31 6.76
C VAL A 358 16.68 -17.34 6.02
N ASN A 359 17.99 -17.49 6.20
CA ASN A 359 18.98 -16.76 5.44
C ASN A 359 19.14 -17.41 4.07
N ILE A 360 18.71 -16.73 3.01
CA ILE A 360 18.81 -17.26 1.63
C ILE A 360 20.25 -17.57 1.23
N GLY A 361 21.23 -16.85 1.79
CA GLY A 361 22.65 -17.13 1.55
C GLY A 361 23.12 -18.50 2.05
N CYS A 362 22.33 -19.17 2.90
CA CYS A 362 22.61 -20.53 3.39
C CYS A 362 21.93 -21.63 2.55
N LEU A 363 21.04 -21.27 1.61
CA LEU A 363 20.33 -22.22 0.77
C LEU A 363 21.16 -22.62 -0.45
N ASP A 364 20.91 -23.83 -0.95
CA ASP A 364 21.43 -24.29 -2.23
C ASP A 364 20.76 -23.52 -3.37
N LYS A 365 21.57 -22.80 -4.15
CA LYS A 365 21.07 -21.96 -5.25
C LYS A 365 20.47 -22.78 -6.41
N ARG A 366 20.77 -24.07 -6.52
CA ARG A 366 20.27 -24.93 -7.63
C ARG A 366 18.75 -25.12 -7.62
N THR A 367 18.12 -24.92 -6.46
CA THR A 367 16.67 -25.00 -6.31
C THR A 367 15.99 -23.63 -6.39
N ILE A 368 16.75 -22.55 -6.53
CA ILE A 368 16.24 -21.17 -6.55
C ILE A 368 16.31 -20.64 -7.98
N GLU A 369 15.18 -20.19 -8.50
CA GLU A 369 15.07 -19.59 -9.84
C GLU A 369 15.34 -18.09 -9.80
N SER A 370 14.70 -17.38 -8.87
CA SER A 370 14.90 -15.95 -8.63
C SER A 370 14.58 -15.59 -7.17
N VAL A 371 15.06 -14.41 -6.74
CA VAL A 371 14.93 -13.88 -5.36
C VAL A 371 14.52 -12.41 -5.39
#